data_AF-A0A953ZT72-F1
#
_entry.id   AF-A0A953ZT72-F1
#
_cell.length_a   1.000
_cell.length_b   1.000
_cell.length_c   1.000
_cell.angle_alpha   90.00
_cell.angle_beta   90.00
_cell.angle_gamma   90.00
#
_symmetry.space_group_name_H-M   'P 1'
#
loop_
_entity.id
_entity.type
_entity.pdbx_description
1 polymer ?
#
loop_
_entity_poly.entity_id
_entity_poly.type
_entity_poly.pdbx_seq_one_letter_code
_entity_poly.pdbx_strand_id
1 'polypeptide(L)'
;MILFKELPSPSLEEMNGEFAATLLDQGAAWENLVGKLAINLPGKWRSKAFLPVSSSAGRGYNGFVLRGRDVRRFQMRTSVGASKLTTGESYHLDYSTYN
;
A
#
# COMPACT_ATOMS: atom_id res chain seq x y z
N MET A 1 3.96 -2.94 17.84
CA MET A 1 3.16 -3.97 17.15
C MET A 1 1.73 -4.12 17.69
N ILE A 2 1.44 -3.73 18.94
CA ILE A 2 0.10 -3.83 19.55
C ILE A 2 -0.92 -2.94 18.82
N LEU A 3 -0.59 -1.64 18.65
CA LEU A 3 -1.48 -0.69 17.98
C LEU A 3 -2.00 -1.16 16.61
N PHE A 4 -1.12 -1.68 15.74
CA PHE A 4 -1.52 -2.15 14.41
C PHE A 4 -2.59 -3.26 14.45
N LYS A 5 -2.55 -4.14 15.46
CA LYS A 5 -3.47 -5.28 15.55
C LYS A 5 -4.87 -4.90 16.07
N GLU A 6 -4.98 -3.74 16.73
CA GLU A 6 -6.20 -3.26 17.37
C GLU A 6 -6.97 -2.27 16.50
N LEU A 7 -6.35 -1.72 15.46
CA LEU A 7 -6.99 -0.76 14.57
C LEU A 7 -8.05 -1.44 13.69
N PRO A 8 -9.22 -0.80 13.50
CA PRO A 8 -10.24 -1.31 12.59
C PRO A 8 -9.74 -1.26 11.14
N SER A 9 -10.25 -2.17 10.31
CA SER A 9 -10.05 -2.06 8.87
C SER A 9 -10.78 -0.82 8.35
N PRO A 10 -10.14 0.02 7.51
CA PRO A 10 -10.86 1.07 6.81
C PRO A 10 -11.79 0.45 5.76
N SER A 11 -12.86 1.17 5.43
CA SER A 11 -13.71 0.89 4.27
C SER A 11 -13.02 1.29 2.95
N LEU A 12 -13.56 0.83 1.82
CA LEU A 12 -13.11 1.26 0.49
C LEU A 12 -13.24 2.77 0.30
N GLU A 13 -14.35 3.36 0.77
CA GLU A 13 -14.61 4.79 0.58
C GLU A 13 -13.68 5.66 1.43
N GLU A 14 -13.37 5.28 2.66
CA GLU A 14 -12.38 6.00 3.49
C GLU A 14 -10.98 6.00 2.87
N MET A 15 -10.67 4.97 2.07
CA MET A 15 -9.41 4.86 1.34
C MET A 15 -9.44 5.57 -0.02
N ASN A 16 -10.55 6.17 -0.45
CA ASN A 16 -10.68 6.82 -1.75
C ASN A 16 -9.81 8.08 -1.83
N GLY A 17 -8.64 7.98 -2.47
CA GLY A 17 -7.70 9.09 -2.57
C GLY A 17 -6.26 8.66 -2.79
N GLU A 18 -5.36 9.65 -2.80
CA GLU A 18 -3.92 9.45 -2.90
C GLU A 18 -3.23 9.90 -1.60
N PHE A 19 -2.46 8.99 -1.01
CA PHE A 19 -1.81 9.17 0.29
C PHE A 19 -0.30 9.21 0.13
N ALA A 20 0.34 10.15 0.81
CA ALA A 20 1.79 10.20 0.90
C ALA A 20 2.32 8.95 1.62
N ALA A 21 3.28 8.27 1.00
CA ALA A 21 3.85 7.06 1.52
C ALA A 21 5.13 7.34 2.31
N THR A 22 5.34 6.62 3.41
CA THR A 22 6.60 6.61 4.16
C THR A 22 6.85 5.19 4.66
N LEU A 23 8.06 4.68 4.43
CA LEU A 23 8.47 3.40 4.99
C LEU A 23 8.81 3.62 6.47
N LEU A 24 8.09 2.90 7.34
CA LEU A 24 8.38 2.87 8.77
C LEU A 24 9.65 2.07 9.05
N ASP A 25 10.12 2.11 10.30
CA ASP A 25 11.24 1.29 10.74
C ASP A 25 10.96 -0.20 10.53
N GLN A 26 11.91 -0.89 9.87
CA GLN A 26 11.81 -2.31 9.57
C GLN A 26 12.39 -3.21 10.69
N GLY A 27 13.02 -2.63 11.72
CA GLY A 27 13.60 -3.36 12.85
C GLY A 27 15.11 -3.19 12.93
N ALA A 28 15.86 -3.88 12.06
CA ALA A 28 17.31 -3.80 12.01
C ALA A 28 17.82 -2.78 10.97
N ALA A 29 19.05 -2.29 11.16
CA ALA A 29 19.66 -1.32 10.24
C ALA A 29 19.78 -1.86 8.80
N TRP A 30 20.12 -3.15 8.65
CA TRP A 30 20.25 -3.78 7.35
C TRP A 30 18.89 -3.98 6.65
N GLU A 31 17.83 -4.34 7.40
CA GLU A 31 16.46 -4.48 6.88
C GLU A 31 15.92 -3.13 6.40
N ASN A 32 16.20 -2.07 7.16
CA ASN A 32 15.87 -0.70 6.77
C ASN A 32 16.58 -0.28 5.48
N LEU A 33 17.86 -0.64 5.33
CA LEU A 33 18.62 -0.32 4.12
C LEU A 33 18.04 -1.05 2.90
N VAL A 34 17.87 -2.38 3.01
CA VAL A 34 17.32 -3.21 1.92
C VAL A 34 15.90 -2.76 1.58
N GLY A 35 15.06 -2.52 2.58
CA GLY A 35 13.71 -2.01 2.41
C GLY A 35 13.69 -0.68 1.64
N LYS A 36 14.47 0.31 2.09
CA LYS A 36 14.59 1.62 1.41
C LYS A 36 15.05 1.49 -0.04
N LEU A 37 15.99 0.59 -0.34
CA LEU A 37 16.42 0.38 -1.72
C LEU A 37 15.31 -0.27 -2.55
N ALA A 38 14.67 -1.31 -2.04
CA ALA A 38 13.63 -2.06 -2.75
C ALA A 38 12.39 -1.20 -3.06
N ILE A 39 11.90 -0.43 -2.09
CA ILE A 39 10.70 0.41 -2.29
C ILE A 39 10.94 1.56 -3.27
N ASN A 40 12.18 2.02 -3.46
CA ASN A 40 12.51 3.14 -4.34
C ASN A 40 12.87 2.68 -5.77
N LEU A 41 12.29 1.57 -6.22
CA LEU A 41 12.37 1.10 -7.60
C LEU A 41 10.98 1.18 -8.25
N PRO A 42 10.83 1.76 -9.47
CA PRO A 42 11.91 2.21 -10.35
C PRO A 42 12.46 3.62 -10.05
N GLY A 43 11.90 4.34 -9.08
CA GLY A 43 12.32 5.69 -8.69
C GLY A 43 11.89 6.00 -7.25
N LYS A 44 11.97 7.25 -6.81
CA LYS A 44 11.60 7.60 -5.43
C LYS A 44 10.12 7.33 -5.18
N TRP A 45 9.79 6.39 -4.30
CA TRP A 45 8.41 6.09 -3.93
C TRP A 45 7.84 7.25 -3.12
N ARG A 46 6.63 7.68 -3.49
CA ARG A 46 6.02 8.90 -2.96
C ARG A 46 4.62 8.67 -2.43
N SER A 47 3.83 7.84 -3.09
CA SER A 47 2.42 7.70 -2.76
C SER A 47 1.84 6.32 -3.06
N LYS A 48 0.68 6.08 -2.46
CA LYS A 48 -0.27 5.05 -2.92
C LYS A 48 -1.60 5.74 -3.20
N ALA A 49 -2.22 5.40 -4.31
CA ALA A 49 -3.57 5.84 -4.64
C ALA A 49 -4.52 4.66 -4.64
N PHE A 50 -5.74 4.88 -4.18
CA PHE A 50 -6.80 3.90 -4.15
C PHE A 50 -8.10 4.53 -4.66
N LEU A 51 -8.86 3.74 -5.42
CA LEU A 51 -10.11 4.15 -6.03
C LEU A 51 -11.10 2.99 -5.91
N PRO A 52 -12.21 3.17 -5.17
CA PRO A 52 -13.33 2.23 -5.18
C PRO A 52 -13.87 2.05 -6.60
N VAL A 53 -14.19 0.81 -6.96
CA VAL A 53 -14.81 0.46 -8.25
C VAL A 53 -16.22 -0.10 -8.03
N SER A 54 -16.45 -0.71 -6.87
CA SER A 54 -17.76 -1.14 -6.38
C SER A 54 -17.80 -1.05 -4.85
N SER A 55 -18.90 -1.52 -4.25
CA SER A 55 -19.04 -1.64 -2.79
C SER A 55 -18.07 -2.65 -2.15
N SER A 56 -17.49 -3.57 -2.93
CA SER A 56 -16.65 -4.66 -2.41
C SER A 56 -15.27 -4.76 -3.06
N ALA A 57 -15.00 -3.95 -4.09
CA ALA A 57 -13.73 -3.97 -4.80
C ALA A 57 -13.27 -2.55 -5.18
N GLY A 58 -11.96 -2.39 -5.23
CA GLY A 58 -11.29 -1.21 -5.73
C GLY A 58 -10.04 -1.55 -6.52
N ARG A 59 -9.33 -0.50 -6.92
CA ARG A 59 -8.02 -0.60 -7.57
C ARG A 59 -7.12 0.53 -7.09
N GLY A 60 -5.83 0.37 -7.30
CA GLY A 60 -4.86 1.38 -6.93
C GLY A 60 -3.56 1.25 -7.67
N TYR A 61 -2.62 2.14 -7.36
CA TYR A 61 -1.26 2.11 -7.86
C TYR A 61 -0.30 2.73 -6.85
N ASN A 62 1.00 2.53 -7.07
CA ASN A 62 2.07 3.23 -6.37
C ASN A 62 2.58 4.39 -7.25
N GLY A 63 2.71 5.57 -6.63
CA GLY A 63 3.26 6.77 -7.25
C GLY A 63 4.75 6.91 -6.95
N PHE A 64 5.52 7.25 -7.98
CA PHE A 64 6.97 7.41 -7.92
C PHE A 64 7.38 8.70 -8.61
N VAL A 65 8.53 9.25 -8.21
CA VAL A 65 9.25 10.26 -8.98
C VAL A 65 10.46 9.60 -9.64
N LEU A 66 10.47 9.59 -10.98
CA LEU A 66 11.56 9.04 -11.80
C LEU A 66 12.04 10.10 -12.78
N ARG A 67 13.32 10.50 -12.67
CA ARG A 67 13.94 11.52 -13.53
C ARG A 67 13.11 12.83 -13.56
N GLY A 68 12.62 13.26 -12.41
CA GLY A 68 11.81 14.47 -12.24
C GLY A 68 10.36 14.38 -12.73
N ARG A 69 9.88 13.19 -13.12
CA ARG A 69 8.51 12.97 -13.57
C ARG A 69 7.75 12.06 -12.61
N ASP A 70 6.47 12.36 -12.41
CA ASP A 70 5.57 11.44 -11.71
C ASP A 70 5.27 10.23 -12.59
N VAL A 71 5.42 9.03 -12.02
CA VAL A 71 5.20 7.75 -12.69
C VAL A 71 4.32 6.87 -11.80
N ARG A 72 3.33 6.23 -12.41
CA ARG A 72 2.42 5.29 -11.74
C ARG A 72 2.83 3.86 -12.08
N ARG A 73 3.09 3.02 -11.08
CA ARG A 73 3.50 1.61 -11.24
C ARG A 73 2.85 0.71 -10.20
N PHE A 74 3.01 -0.60 -10.37
CA PHE A 74 2.49 -1.63 -9.46
C PHE A 74 1.00 -1.42 -9.20
N GLN A 75 0.22 -1.60 -10.27
CA GLN A 75 -1.23 -1.58 -10.16
C GLN A 75 -1.67 -2.73 -9.24
N MET A 76 -2.71 -2.47 -8.46
CA MET A 76 -3.24 -3.42 -7.48
C MET A 76 -4.76 -3.42 -7.51
N ARG A 77 -5.35 -4.57 -7.22
CA ARG A 77 -6.75 -4.67 -6.78
C ARG A 77 -6.82 -4.43 -5.28
N THR A 78 -7.93 -3.89 -4.82
CA THR A 78 -8.19 -3.70 -3.39
C THR A 78 -9.53 -4.29 -2.99
N SER A 79 -9.60 -4.77 -1.76
CA SER A 79 -10.82 -5.32 -1.17
C SER A 79 -10.72 -5.25 0.35
N VAL A 80 -11.86 -5.40 1.02
CA VAL A 80 -11.92 -5.63 2.47
C VAL A 80 -12.37 -7.07 2.69
N GLY A 81 -11.75 -7.75 3.66
CA GLY A 81 -12.12 -9.12 4.03
C GLY A 81 -11.25 -9.66 5.15
N ALA A 82 -11.41 -10.94 5.48
CA ALA A 82 -10.73 -11.57 6.62
C ALA A 82 -9.21 -11.32 6.65
N SER A 83 -8.70 -10.88 7.80
CA SER A 83 -7.29 -10.60 8.01
C SER A 83 -6.46 -11.89 8.09
N LYS A 84 -5.24 -11.84 7.55
CA LYS A 84 -4.26 -12.94 7.64
C LYS A 84 -3.31 -12.82 8.85
N LEU A 85 -3.38 -11.70 9.58
CA LEU A 85 -2.42 -11.35 10.64
C LEU A 85 -3.06 -11.14 12.01
N THR A 86 -4.35 -10.81 12.04
CA THR A 86 -5.13 -10.56 13.25
C THR A 86 -6.55 -11.09 13.07
N THR A 87 -7.36 -11.07 14.13
CA THR A 87 -8.79 -11.37 14.06
C THR A 87 -9.54 -10.20 13.42
N GLY A 88 -10.61 -10.49 12.67
CA GLY A 88 -11.45 -9.49 12.01
C GLY A 88 -11.08 -9.25 10.54
N GLU A 89 -11.47 -8.09 10.02
CA GLU A 89 -11.21 -7.71 8.63
C GLU A 89 -9.93 -6.88 8.48
N SER A 90 -9.40 -6.84 7.26
CA SER A 90 -8.33 -5.94 6.86
C SER A 90 -8.53 -5.47 5.43
N TYR A 91 -7.90 -4.34 5.10
CA TYR A 91 -7.83 -3.83 3.75
C TYR A 91 -6.69 -4.54 2.98
N HIS A 92 -7.05 -5.27 1.93
CA HIS A 92 -6.13 -6.11 1.14
C HIS A 92 -5.66 -5.38 -0.11
N LEU A 93 -4.36 -5.53 -0.42
CA LEU A 93 -3.74 -5.06 -1.64
C LEU A 93 -3.25 -6.29 -2.42
N ASP A 94 -3.86 -6.57 -3.56
CA ASP A 94 -3.49 -7.69 -4.41
C ASP A 94 -2.80 -7.20 -5.69
N TYR A 95 -1.52 -7.53 -5.83
CA TYR A 95 -0.67 -7.17 -6.96
C TYR A 95 -0.56 -8.28 -8.02
N SER A 96 -1.06 -9.50 -7.74
CA SER A 96 -0.89 -10.69 -8.59
C SER A 96 -1.60 -10.60 -9.94
N THR A 97 -2.61 -9.73 -10.03
CA THR A 97 -3.35 -9.54 -11.28
C THR A 97 -2.51 -8.83 -12.35
N TYR A 98 -1.46 -8.10 -11.96
CA TYR A 98 -0.75 -7.17 -12.84
C TYR A 98 0.77 -7.41 -12.91
N ASN A 99 1.29 -8.41 -12.18
CA ASN A 99 2.70 -8.82 -12.15
C ASN A 99 2.78 -10.34 -12.10
#